data_AF-A0A6Y1Z4C9-F1
#
_entry.id   AF-A0A6Y1Z4C9-F1
#
_cell.length_a   1.000
_cell.length_b   1.000
_cell.length_c   1.000
_cell.angle_alpha   90.00
_cell.angle_beta   90.00
_cell.angle_gamma   90.00
#
_symmetry.space_group_name_H-M   'P 1'
#
loop_
_entity.id
_entity.type
_entity.pdbx_description
1 polymer ?
#
loop_
_entity_poly.entity_id
_entity_poly.type
_entity_poly.pdbx_seq_one_letter_code
_entity_poly.pdbx_strand_id
1 'polypeptide(L)'
;FSVPQIAAMLQMKRPTVQSWKQRDGWDSVAPISRVEMSLEARLTQLIIKPQKTGGDFKEIDLLGRQIERLARVNRYSQTGNETDLNPNVANRNKGGRRKPKKNFFSDEAIEKLEQIFFEQSFEYQLHWYRAGLEHRIRDILKSRQIGATFYFSREALLRALKTGHNQIFLSASKTQAYVFREYIIAFARLVDVDLTGDPIVLGNNGAKLIFLGTNSNTAQSHNGDLYVDEIFWIPNFQVLRKVASGMASQSHLRSTYFSTPSTLAHDAYPFWSGELFNRGRASAAERVEIDVSHNALAGGLLCADGQWRQIVTIEDALKGGCTLFDIEQLKRENSADDFKNLFMCEFVDDKASVFPFEELQRCMVDTLEEWEDYAPFAANPFGSRPV
;
A
#
# COMPACT_ATOMS: atom_id res chain seq x y z
N PHE A 1 19.33 44.38 54.22
CA PHE A 1 19.54 45.20 55.44
C PHE A 1 18.20 45.77 55.90
N SER A 2 18.00 45.92 57.20
CA SER A 2 16.84 46.64 57.75
C SER A 2 16.99 48.15 57.60
N VAL A 3 15.90 48.92 57.63
CA VAL A 3 15.95 50.40 57.54
C VAL A 3 16.91 51.03 58.56
N PRO A 4 16.96 50.60 59.84
CA PRO A 4 17.96 51.09 60.79
C PRO A 4 19.41 50.80 60.37
N GLN A 5 19.69 49.63 59.80
CA GLN A 5 21.03 49.27 59.34
C GLN A 5 21.46 50.12 58.14
N ILE A 6 20.56 50.36 57.18
CA ILE A 6 20.84 51.19 56.00
C ILE A 6 21.07 52.64 56.41
N ALA A 7 20.25 53.17 57.32
CA ALA A 7 20.42 54.52 57.86
C ALA A 7 21.79 54.69 58.56
N ALA A 8 22.22 53.69 59.32
CA ALA A 8 23.54 53.69 59.96
C ALA A 8 24.68 53.63 58.93
N MET A 9 24.59 52.77 57.91
CA MET A 9 25.60 52.64 56.86
C MET A 9 25.74 53.91 56.01
N LEU A 10 24.64 54.59 55.71
CA LEU A 10 24.62 55.82 54.91
C LEU A 10 24.84 57.10 55.74
N GLN A 11 24.96 56.98 57.07
CA GLN A 11 25.00 58.11 58.01
C GLN A 11 23.81 59.08 57.85
N MET A 12 22.61 58.56 57.62
CA MET A 12 21.39 59.34 57.43
C MET A 12 20.38 59.12 58.57
N LYS A 13 19.47 60.08 58.77
CA LYS A 13 18.39 59.93 59.76
C LYS A 13 17.41 58.84 59.31
N ARG A 14 17.01 57.95 60.23
CA ARG A 14 16.07 56.85 59.97
C ARG A 14 14.79 57.28 59.20
N PRO A 15 14.12 58.41 59.51
CA PRO A 15 12.94 58.84 58.78
C PRO A 15 13.20 59.10 57.29
N THR A 16 14.40 59.53 56.92
CA THR A 16 14.81 59.77 55.52
C THR A 16 14.87 58.46 54.74
N VAL A 17 15.45 57.41 55.32
CA VAL A 17 15.51 56.09 54.68
C VAL A 17 14.13 55.41 54.68
N GLN A 18 13.33 55.64 55.72
CA GLN A 18 11.96 55.14 55.80
C GLN A 18 11.06 55.76 54.72
N SER A 19 11.22 57.06 54.42
CA SER A 19 10.43 57.72 53.38
C SER A 19 10.80 57.23 51.98
N TRP A 20 12.08 56.93 51.72
CA TRP A 20 12.51 56.28 50.47
C TRP A 20 11.91 54.88 50.33
N LYS A 21 11.96 54.09 51.41
CA LYS A 21 11.36 52.74 51.43
C LYS A 21 9.88 52.77 51.03
N GLN A 22 9.13 53.74 51.56
CA GLN A 22 7.70 53.90 51.27
C GLN A 22 7.46 54.43 49.86
N ARG A 23 8.16 55.50 49.46
CA ARG A 23 8.00 56.13 48.13
C ARG A 23 8.32 55.15 46.99
N ASP A 24 9.38 54.38 47.15
CA ASP A 24 9.90 53.51 46.09
C ASP A 24 9.42 52.05 46.29
N GLY A 25 8.47 51.82 47.20
CA GLY A 25 7.75 50.54 47.35
C GLY A 25 8.64 49.32 47.58
N TRP A 26 9.66 49.41 48.44
CA TRP A 26 10.67 48.33 48.55
C TRP A 26 10.07 46.98 49.00
N ASP A 27 8.97 47.02 49.76
CA ASP A 27 8.27 45.81 50.24
C ASP A 27 7.49 45.10 49.13
N SER A 28 7.12 45.79 48.04
CA SER A 28 6.39 45.21 46.90
C SER A 28 7.29 44.66 45.79
N VAL A 29 8.62 44.77 45.93
CA VAL A 29 9.58 44.25 44.94
C VAL A 29 9.72 42.74 45.09
N ALA A 30 9.38 42.00 44.02
CA ALA A 30 9.54 40.56 43.96
C ALA A 30 11.00 40.13 44.21
N PRO A 31 11.25 39.00 44.89
CA PRO A 31 12.61 38.54 45.18
C PRO A 31 13.52 38.44 43.95
N ILE A 32 12.99 38.04 42.80
CA ILE A 32 13.74 37.94 41.53
C ILE A 32 14.20 39.31 41.03
N SER A 33 13.36 40.34 41.14
CA SER A 33 13.68 41.71 40.74
C SER A 33 14.77 42.33 41.62
N ARG A 34 14.88 41.92 42.90
CA ARG A 34 16.00 42.34 43.76
C ARG A 34 17.34 41.76 43.30
N VAL A 35 17.33 40.54 42.78
CA VAL A 35 18.52 39.89 42.22
C VAL A 35 18.91 40.58 40.90
N GLU A 36 17.95 40.88 40.03
CA GLU A 36 18.17 41.63 38.79
C GLU A 36 18.84 42.98 39.04
N MET A 37 18.29 43.80 39.95
CA MET A 37 18.85 45.10 40.29
C MET A 37 20.28 44.99 40.84
N SER A 38 20.57 43.95 41.60
CA SER A 38 21.91 43.71 42.16
C SER A 38 22.92 43.31 41.08
N LEU A 39 22.50 42.48 40.11
CA LEU A 39 23.33 42.08 38.97
C LEU A 39 23.61 43.28 38.05
N GLU A 40 22.59 44.09 37.75
CA GLU A 40 22.72 45.30 36.93
C GLU A 40 23.65 46.32 37.59
N ALA A 41 23.50 46.57 38.89
CA ALA A 41 24.36 47.47 39.64
C ALA A 41 25.83 47.00 39.62
N ARG A 42 26.06 45.69 39.81
CA ARG A 42 27.41 45.12 39.76
C ARG A 42 28.03 45.19 38.37
N LEU A 43 27.25 44.89 37.33
CA LEU A 43 27.69 44.99 35.95
C LEU A 43 28.08 46.44 35.61
N THR A 44 27.25 47.40 36.00
CA THR A 44 27.51 48.83 35.81
C THR A 44 28.82 49.27 36.49
N GLN A 45 29.06 48.83 37.73
CA GLN A 45 30.32 49.09 38.44
C GLN A 45 31.55 48.55 37.68
N LEU A 46 31.46 47.33 37.14
CA LEU A 46 32.55 46.72 36.39
C LEU A 46 32.78 47.41 35.04
N ILE A 47 31.71 47.87 34.38
CA ILE A 47 31.79 48.61 33.11
C ILE A 47 32.50 49.95 33.30
N ILE A 48 32.16 50.69 34.36
CA ILE A 48 32.70 52.04 34.61
C ILE A 48 34.13 51.99 35.19
N LYS A 49 34.60 50.82 35.64
CA LYS A 49 35.97 50.63 36.16
C LYS A 49 37.04 51.10 35.14
N PRO A 50 37.92 52.06 35.50
CA PRO A 50 38.89 52.66 34.56
C PRO A 50 39.94 51.69 34.02
N GLN A 51 40.43 50.78 34.86
CA GLN A 51 41.42 49.74 34.50
C GLN A 51 40.80 48.37 34.77
N LYS A 52 40.57 47.61 33.70
CA LYS A 52 39.96 46.26 33.76
C LYS A 52 41.03 45.19 33.71
N THR A 53 40.83 44.16 34.52
CA THR A 53 41.65 42.94 34.58
C THR A 53 40.95 41.80 33.85
N GLY A 54 41.67 40.70 33.57
CA GLY A 54 41.05 39.50 33.00
C GLY A 54 39.91 38.92 33.85
N GLY A 55 39.99 39.08 35.18
CA GLY A 55 38.90 38.70 36.09
C GLY A 55 37.64 39.55 35.89
N ASP A 56 37.81 40.86 35.67
CA ASP A 56 36.68 41.77 35.43
C ASP A 56 35.93 41.42 34.13
N PHE A 57 36.66 41.10 33.05
CA PHE A 57 36.05 40.67 31.79
C PHE A 57 35.26 39.36 31.93
N LYS A 58 35.78 38.41 32.72
CA LYS A 58 35.09 37.15 33.00
C LYS A 58 33.83 37.38 33.84
N GLU A 59 33.89 38.26 34.82
CA GLU A 59 32.72 38.61 35.64
C GLU A 59 31.65 39.32 34.80
N ILE A 60 32.04 40.24 33.91
CA ILE A 60 31.12 40.90 32.96
C ILE A 60 30.40 39.89 32.06
N ASP A 61 31.12 38.93 31.46
CA ASP A 61 30.52 37.87 30.64
C ASP A 61 29.55 37.00 31.45
N LEU A 62 29.93 36.59 32.66
CA LEU A 62 29.07 35.79 33.53
C LEU A 62 27.79 36.55 33.93
N LEU A 63 27.91 37.83 34.32
CA LEU A 63 26.77 38.67 34.67
C LEU A 63 25.86 38.91 33.46
N GLY A 64 26.42 39.15 32.27
CA GLY A 64 25.67 39.29 31.03
C GLY A 64 24.82 38.05 30.71
N ARG A 65 25.39 36.84 30.88
CA ARG A 65 24.65 35.58 30.70
C ARG A 65 23.54 35.39 31.72
N GLN A 66 23.72 35.85 32.96
CA GLN A 66 22.66 35.78 33.98
C GLN A 66 21.51 36.74 33.67
N ILE A 67 21.80 37.95 33.18
CA ILE A 67 20.78 38.91 32.75
C ILE A 67 19.95 38.32 31.61
N GLU A 68 20.59 37.69 30.62
CA GLU A 68 19.88 37.01 29.53
C GLU A 68 18.95 35.90 30.05
N ARG A 69 19.40 35.10 31.03
CA ARG A 69 18.59 34.04 31.65
C ARG A 69 17.41 34.60 32.44
N LEU A 70 17.60 35.69 33.18
CA LEU A 70 16.52 36.32 33.93
C LEU A 70 15.47 36.93 32.98
N ALA A 71 15.89 37.56 31.89
CA ALA A 71 14.97 38.02 30.85
C ALA A 71 14.12 36.89 30.25
N ARG A 72 14.70 35.70 30.05
CA ARG A 72 13.98 34.49 29.61
C ARG A 72 12.97 33.99 30.64
N VAL A 73 13.35 33.99 31.93
CA VAL A 73 12.45 33.61 33.03
C VAL A 73 11.28 34.59 33.15
N ASN A 74 11.52 35.89 33.02
CA ASN A 74 10.46 36.90 33.02
C ASN A 74 9.51 36.74 31.83
N ARG A 75 10.05 36.48 30.63
CA ARG A 75 9.25 36.22 29.44
C ARG A 75 8.37 34.98 29.64
N TYR A 76 8.93 33.88 30.14
CA TYR A 76 8.16 32.68 30.50
C TYR A 76 7.05 32.97 31.53
N SER A 77 7.34 33.77 32.56
CA SER A 77 6.34 34.13 33.57
C SER A 77 5.16 34.93 32.99
N GLN A 78 5.33 35.57 31.83
CA GLN A 78 4.27 36.30 31.13
C GLN A 78 3.55 35.45 30.07
N THR A 79 4.28 34.58 29.35
CA THR A 79 3.75 33.81 28.22
C THR A 79 3.29 32.40 28.60
N GLY A 80 3.80 31.84 29.70
CA GLY A 80 3.63 30.45 30.10
C GLY A 80 4.30 29.43 29.15
N ASN A 81 5.08 29.88 28.17
CA ASN A 81 5.59 29.02 27.10
C ASN A 81 7.00 28.49 27.41
N GLU A 82 7.13 27.19 27.68
CA GLU A 82 8.40 26.53 28.00
C GLU A 82 9.51 26.74 26.97
N THR A 83 9.18 27.08 25.71
CA THR A 83 10.17 27.40 24.68
C THR A 83 10.97 28.67 24.98
N ASP A 84 10.44 29.58 25.81
CA ASP A 84 11.13 30.81 26.23
C ASP A 84 12.28 30.53 27.22
N LEU A 85 12.21 29.42 27.98
CA LEU A 85 13.24 29.01 28.94
C LEU A 85 14.43 28.32 28.27
N ASN A 86 14.19 27.57 27.19
CA ASN A 86 15.22 26.79 26.52
C ASN A 86 15.15 26.92 24.99
N PRO A 87 16.07 27.67 24.36
CA PRO A 87 16.09 27.82 22.90
C PRO A 87 16.36 26.51 22.13
N ASN A 88 16.89 25.48 22.79
CA ASN A 88 17.06 24.16 22.17
C ASN A 88 15.71 23.42 21.99
N VAL A 89 14.68 23.76 22.76
CA VAL A 89 13.32 23.22 22.58
C VAL A 89 12.67 23.78 21.32
N ALA A 90 12.87 25.07 21.04
CA ALA A 90 12.45 25.70 19.79
C ALA A 90 13.13 25.05 18.55
N ASN A 91 14.39 24.64 18.68
CA ASN A 91 15.11 23.93 17.62
C ASN A 91 14.63 22.47 17.45
N ARG A 92 14.14 21.81 18.50
CA ARG A 92 13.58 20.45 18.45
C ARG A 92 12.30 20.38 17.61
N ASN A 93 11.50 21.45 17.62
CA ASN A 93 10.22 21.55 16.90
C ASN A 93 10.32 22.19 15.51
N LYS A 94 11.51 22.66 15.08
CA LYS A 94 11.73 23.25 13.75
C LYS A 94 11.86 22.23 12.63
N GLY A 95 12.12 20.97 12.94
CA GLY A 95 12.05 19.88 11.98
C GLY A 95 10.59 19.53 11.73
N GLY A 96 9.97 20.10 10.69
CA GLY A 96 8.66 19.64 10.24
C GLY A 96 8.70 18.12 10.08
N ARG A 97 7.92 17.41 10.91
CA ARG A 97 7.76 15.96 10.82
C ARG A 97 7.27 15.69 9.39
N ARG A 98 8.16 15.23 8.50
CA ARG A 98 7.80 14.88 7.12
C ARG A 98 6.58 13.98 7.23
N LYS A 99 5.44 14.41 6.68
CA LYS A 99 4.22 13.60 6.72
C LYS A 99 4.58 12.19 6.24
N PRO A 100 4.23 11.13 6.97
CA PRO A 100 4.50 9.78 6.52
C PRO A 100 3.95 9.63 5.10
N LYS A 101 4.80 9.15 4.18
CA LYS A 101 4.38 8.93 2.80
C LYS A 101 3.26 7.89 2.84
N LYS A 102 2.11 8.22 2.25
CA LYS A 102 0.95 7.31 2.19
C LYS A 102 1.31 6.06 1.38
N ASN A 103 0.81 4.89 1.78
CA ASN A 103 1.03 3.61 1.09
C ASN A 103 2.52 3.32 0.82
N PHE A 104 3.39 3.63 1.78
CA PHE A 104 4.84 3.49 1.66
C PHE A 104 5.34 2.28 2.45
N PHE A 105 6.24 1.51 1.84
CA PHE A 105 6.93 0.38 2.45
C PHE A 105 8.40 0.74 2.66
N SER A 106 8.97 0.42 3.82
CA SER A 106 10.43 0.48 4.01
C SER A 106 11.12 -0.68 3.30
N ASP A 107 12.43 -0.61 3.10
CA ASP A 107 13.17 -1.69 2.44
C ASP A 107 13.09 -2.99 3.25
N GLU A 108 13.15 -2.90 4.59
CA GLU A 108 12.99 -4.05 5.49
C GLU A 108 11.57 -4.66 5.39
N ALA A 109 10.55 -3.83 5.19
CA ALA A 109 9.19 -4.29 4.98
C ALA A 109 9.05 -5.04 3.64
N ILE A 110 9.71 -4.57 2.58
CA ILE A 110 9.72 -5.25 1.27
C ILE A 110 10.43 -6.60 1.37
N GLU A 111 11.61 -6.64 2.00
CA GLU A 111 12.36 -7.89 2.23
C GLU A 111 11.55 -8.91 3.03
N LYS A 112 10.88 -8.46 4.12
CA LYS A 112 10.01 -9.31 4.93
C LYS A 112 8.81 -9.84 4.14
N LEU A 113 8.19 -9.02 3.28
CA LEU A 113 7.12 -9.50 2.40
C LEU A 113 7.63 -10.56 1.43
N GLU A 114 8.81 -10.37 0.85
CA GLU A 114 9.43 -11.34 -0.05
C GLU A 114 9.71 -12.68 0.66
N GLN A 115 10.24 -12.65 1.88
CA GLN A 115 10.42 -13.85 2.69
C GLN A 115 9.08 -14.58 2.92
N ILE A 116 8.06 -13.86 3.40
CA ILE A 116 6.73 -14.43 3.67
C ILE A 116 6.09 -14.97 2.38
N PHE A 117 6.33 -14.32 1.24
CA PHE A 117 5.87 -14.78 -0.07
C PHE A 117 6.40 -16.17 -0.38
N PHE A 118 7.72 -16.36 -0.35
CA PHE A 118 8.33 -17.64 -0.67
C PHE A 118 8.03 -18.73 0.37
N GLU A 119 8.02 -18.40 1.66
CA GLU A 119 7.74 -19.36 2.74
C GLU A 119 6.31 -19.91 2.70
N GLN A 120 5.35 -19.10 2.25
CA GLN A 120 3.93 -19.47 2.20
C GLN A 120 3.46 -19.90 0.81
N SER A 121 4.37 -20.07 -0.15
CA SER A 121 4.03 -20.52 -1.50
C SER A 121 4.20 -22.01 -1.65
N PHE A 122 3.19 -22.67 -2.23
CA PHE A 122 3.30 -24.07 -2.65
C PHE A 122 4.18 -24.21 -3.89
N GLU A 123 4.66 -25.41 -4.17
CA GLU A 123 5.61 -25.66 -5.27
C GLU A 123 5.06 -25.22 -6.62
N TYR A 124 3.80 -25.56 -6.93
CA TYR A 124 3.17 -25.17 -8.19
C TYR A 124 3.01 -23.65 -8.34
N GLN A 125 2.88 -22.93 -7.22
CA GLN A 125 2.85 -21.46 -7.21
C GLN A 125 4.23 -20.87 -7.47
N LEU A 126 5.28 -21.46 -6.89
CA LEU A 126 6.67 -21.10 -7.20
C LEU A 126 7.04 -21.40 -8.65
N HIS A 127 6.40 -22.40 -9.26
CA HIS A 127 6.53 -22.62 -10.69
C HIS A 127 5.93 -21.45 -11.49
N TRP A 128 4.75 -20.95 -11.13
CA TRP A 128 4.20 -19.74 -11.73
C TRP A 128 5.14 -18.54 -11.57
N TYR A 129 5.77 -18.37 -10.40
CA TYR A 129 6.77 -17.34 -10.16
C TYR A 129 7.90 -17.40 -11.18
N ARG A 130 8.53 -18.57 -11.32
CA ARG A 130 9.64 -18.81 -12.25
C ARG A 130 9.22 -18.54 -13.70
N ALA A 131 8.07 -19.07 -14.11
CA ALA A 131 7.51 -18.83 -15.44
C ALA A 131 7.24 -17.34 -15.70
N GLY A 132 6.77 -16.62 -14.69
CA GLY A 132 6.57 -15.17 -14.76
C GLY A 132 7.86 -14.40 -14.97
N LEU A 133 8.99 -14.86 -14.43
CA LEU A 133 10.29 -14.21 -14.63
C LEU A 133 10.79 -14.35 -16.08
N GLU A 134 10.55 -15.50 -16.70
CA GLU A 134 11.08 -15.86 -18.01
C GLU A 134 10.16 -15.46 -19.16
N HIS A 135 8.84 -15.57 -18.98
CA HIS A 135 7.87 -15.43 -20.06
C HIS A 135 7.03 -14.17 -19.90
N ARG A 136 6.87 -13.45 -21.02
CA ARG A 136 6.03 -12.24 -21.06
C ARG A 136 4.55 -12.57 -20.92
N ILE A 137 4.10 -13.65 -21.54
CA ILE A 137 2.70 -14.10 -21.51
C ILE A 137 2.66 -15.51 -20.92
N ARG A 138 1.82 -15.68 -19.89
CA ARG A 138 1.54 -16.98 -19.28
C ARG A 138 0.03 -17.18 -19.14
N ASP A 139 -0.42 -18.37 -19.49
CA ASP A 139 -1.81 -18.82 -19.46
C ASP A 139 -1.92 -20.06 -18.57
N ILE A 140 -2.75 -19.99 -17.53
CA ILE A 140 -2.82 -21.00 -16.48
C ILE A 140 -4.26 -21.50 -16.34
N LEU A 141 -4.49 -22.73 -16.76
CA LEU A 141 -5.74 -23.42 -16.48
C LEU A 141 -5.62 -24.10 -15.11
N LYS A 142 -6.49 -23.75 -14.17
CA LYS A 142 -6.37 -24.16 -12.78
C LYS A 142 -7.64 -24.74 -12.19
N SER A 143 -7.45 -25.62 -11.23
CA SER A 143 -8.48 -26.16 -10.34
C SER A 143 -9.08 -25.08 -9.43
N ARG A 144 -10.32 -25.27 -8.97
CA ARG A 144 -10.91 -24.40 -7.94
C ARG A 144 -10.17 -24.57 -6.61
N GLN A 145 -10.16 -23.48 -5.82
CA GLN A 145 -9.65 -23.48 -4.43
C GLN A 145 -8.15 -23.81 -4.26
N ILE A 146 -7.31 -23.60 -5.28
CA ILE A 146 -5.84 -23.79 -5.16
C ILE A 146 -5.05 -22.49 -4.88
N GLY A 147 -5.73 -21.42 -4.48
CA GLY A 147 -5.09 -20.17 -4.04
C GLY A 147 -4.48 -19.29 -5.14
N ALA A 148 -4.98 -19.35 -6.39
CA ALA A 148 -4.45 -18.56 -7.50
C ALA A 148 -4.54 -17.04 -7.26
N THR A 149 -5.74 -16.51 -6.93
CA THR A 149 -5.94 -15.07 -6.66
C THR A 149 -5.10 -14.60 -5.47
N PHE A 150 -5.04 -15.39 -4.38
CA PHE A 150 -4.17 -15.12 -3.22
C PHE A 150 -2.71 -14.97 -3.64
N TYR A 151 -2.21 -15.90 -4.44
CA TYR A 151 -0.83 -15.89 -4.92
C TYR A 151 -0.55 -14.69 -5.84
N PHE A 152 -1.36 -14.49 -6.88
CA PHE A 152 -1.13 -13.44 -7.88
C PHE A 152 -1.29 -12.03 -7.32
N SER A 153 -2.18 -11.83 -6.33
CA SER A 153 -2.24 -10.58 -5.56
C SER A 153 -0.90 -10.21 -4.91
N ARG A 154 -0.23 -11.21 -4.31
CA ARG A 154 1.03 -11.00 -3.58
C ARG A 154 2.20 -10.82 -4.54
N GLU A 155 2.24 -11.61 -5.60
CA GLU A 155 3.21 -11.45 -6.70
C GLU A 155 3.11 -10.05 -7.30
N ALA A 156 1.90 -9.59 -7.61
CA ALA A 156 1.66 -8.28 -8.18
C ALA A 156 2.12 -7.13 -7.27
N LEU A 157 1.83 -7.19 -5.96
CA LEU A 157 2.31 -6.17 -5.01
C LEU A 157 3.84 -6.12 -4.98
N LEU A 158 4.52 -7.27 -4.85
CA LEU A 158 5.98 -7.32 -4.84
C LEU A 158 6.57 -6.80 -6.16
N ARG A 159 5.98 -7.17 -7.29
CA ARG A 159 6.40 -6.68 -8.61
C ARG A 159 6.25 -5.17 -8.71
N ALA A 160 5.11 -4.61 -8.31
CA ALA A 160 4.88 -3.17 -8.30
C ALA A 160 5.90 -2.41 -7.44
N LEU A 161 6.22 -2.94 -6.25
CA LEU A 161 7.21 -2.37 -5.35
C LEU A 161 8.62 -2.37 -5.97
N LYS A 162 9.00 -3.47 -6.64
CA LYS A 162 10.33 -3.65 -7.23
C LYS A 162 10.52 -2.89 -8.55
N THR A 163 9.54 -2.88 -9.42
CA THR A 163 9.70 -2.35 -10.80
C THR A 163 9.09 -0.97 -11.00
N GLY A 164 8.13 -0.57 -10.16
CA GLY A 164 7.35 0.64 -10.39
C GLY A 164 6.30 0.50 -11.49
N HIS A 165 6.11 -0.69 -12.05
CA HIS A 165 5.06 -0.91 -13.05
C HIS A 165 3.69 -0.92 -12.39
N ASN A 166 2.70 -0.31 -13.05
CA ASN A 166 1.31 -0.45 -12.62
C ASN A 166 0.89 -1.91 -12.76
N GLN A 167 -0.01 -2.36 -11.88
CA GLN A 167 -0.60 -3.69 -11.94
C GLN A 167 -2.09 -3.54 -12.18
N ILE A 168 -2.59 -4.18 -13.22
CA ILE A 168 -3.99 -4.09 -13.64
C ILE A 168 -4.63 -5.46 -13.49
N PHE A 169 -5.71 -5.49 -12.72
CA PHE A 169 -6.50 -6.68 -12.44
C PHE A 169 -7.82 -6.58 -13.20
N LEU A 170 -8.03 -7.50 -14.13
CA LEU A 170 -9.27 -7.70 -14.87
C LEU A 170 -9.92 -9.00 -14.38
N SER A 171 -11.22 -8.97 -14.13
CA SER A 171 -11.99 -10.15 -13.73
C SER A 171 -13.38 -10.11 -14.37
N ALA A 172 -14.17 -11.18 -14.25
CA ALA A 172 -15.51 -11.24 -14.82
C ALA A 172 -16.51 -10.25 -14.18
N SER A 173 -16.16 -9.67 -13.03
CA SER A 173 -16.82 -8.49 -12.48
C SER A 173 -15.86 -7.64 -11.64
N LYS A 174 -16.23 -6.38 -11.40
CA LYS A 174 -15.47 -5.48 -10.51
C LYS A 174 -15.42 -6.00 -9.07
N THR A 175 -16.48 -6.66 -8.61
CA THR A 175 -16.52 -7.31 -7.29
C THR A 175 -15.45 -8.40 -7.19
N GLN A 176 -15.30 -9.22 -8.23
CA GLN A 176 -14.23 -10.23 -8.28
C GLN A 176 -12.84 -9.58 -8.32
N ALA A 177 -12.67 -8.49 -9.08
CA ALA A 177 -11.40 -7.76 -9.09
C ALA A 177 -11.02 -7.22 -7.70
N TYR A 178 -12.00 -6.84 -6.87
CA TYR A 178 -11.75 -6.40 -5.49
C TYR A 178 -11.29 -7.52 -4.55
N VAL A 179 -11.49 -8.80 -4.89
CA VAL A 179 -10.87 -9.90 -4.14
C VAL A 179 -9.34 -9.80 -4.20
N PHE A 180 -8.77 -9.36 -5.33
CA PHE A 180 -7.34 -9.10 -5.39
C PHE A 180 -6.92 -8.00 -4.43
N ARG A 181 -7.72 -6.92 -4.38
CA ARG A 181 -7.49 -5.77 -3.51
C ARG A 181 -7.48 -6.17 -2.04
N GLU A 182 -8.40 -7.03 -1.62
CA GLU A 182 -8.46 -7.56 -0.25
C GLU A 182 -7.20 -8.34 0.11
N TYR A 183 -6.76 -9.26 -0.76
CA TYR A 183 -5.53 -10.01 -0.53
C TYR A 183 -4.27 -9.13 -0.52
N ILE A 184 -4.22 -8.10 -1.38
CA ILE A 184 -3.11 -7.12 -1.40
C ILE A 184 -3.05 -6.34 -0.08
N ILE A 185 -4.19 -5.85 0.40
CA ILE A 185 -4.27 -5.12 1.68
C ILE A 185 -3.89 -6.04 2.85
N ALA A 186 -4.41 -7.28 2.86
CA ALA A 186 -4.09 -8.26 3.89
C ALA A 186 -2.59 -8.59 3.91
N PHE A 187 -1.96 -8.74 2.75
CA PHE A 187 -0.54 -9.02 2.64
C PHE A 187 0.30 -7.83 3.12
N ALA A 188 -0.04 -6.60 2.73
CA ALA A 188 0.64 -5.39 3.20
C ALA A 188 0.57 -5.20 4.72
N ARG A 189 -0.54 -5.61 5.35
CA ARG A 189 -0.71 -5.56 6.81
C ARG A 189 0.24 -6.48 7.59
N LEU A 190 0.81 -7.51 6.97
CA LEU A 190 1.83 -8.37 7.62
C LEU A 190 3.14 -7.62 7.95
N VAL A 191 3.31 -6.44 7.36
CA VAL A 191 4.43 -5.52 7.61
C VAL A 191 3.96 -4.13 8.05
N ASP A 192 2.78 -4.07 8.69
CA ASP A 192 2.20 -2.88 9.31
C ASP A 192 1.93 -1.71 8.32
N VAL A 193 1.67 -2.03 7.04
CA VAL A 193 1.29 -1.04 6.02
C VAL A 193 -0.20 -1.14 5.68
N ASP A 194 -0.97 -0.12 6.04
CA ASP A 194 -2.38 0.01 5.66
C ASP A 194 -2.53 0.72 4.31
N LEU A 195 -2.72 -0.08 3.26
CA LEU A 195 -2.97 0.41 1.91
C LEU A 195 -4.39 0.99 1.78
N THR A 196 -4.49 2.17 1.17
CA THR A 196 -5.76 2.85 0.92
C THR A 196 -5.81 3.51 -0.46
N GLY A 197 -7.02 3.70 -0.98
CA GLY A 197 -7.29 4.27 -2.31
C GLY A 197 -7.96 3.26 -3.25
N ASP A 198 -8.46 3.79 -4.37
CA ASP A 198 -8.93 3.04 -5.52
C ASP A 198 -8.81 3.94 -6.77
N PRO A 199 -7.78 3.76 -7.63
CA PRO A 199 -6.71 2.78 -7.51
C PRO A 199 -5.80 3.03 -6.29
N ILE A 200 -5.12 1.98 -5.82
CA ILE A 200 -4.10 2.11 -4.77
C ILE A 200 -2.82 2.62 -5.41
N VAL A 201 -2.29 3.76 -4.93
CA VAL A 201 -1.02 4.33 -5.43
C VAL A 201 0.07 4.10 -4.39
N LEU A 202 1.17 3.42 -4.79
CA LEU A 202 2.30 3.11 -3.91
C LEU A 202 3.18 4.35 -3.68
N GLY A 203 3.44 4.68 -2.42
CA GLY A 203 4.25 5.83 -2.02
C GLY A 203 5.75 5.70 -2.33
N ASN A 204 6.21 4.48 -2.65
CA ASN A 204 7.59 4.16 -2.98
C ASN A 204 7.99 4.77 -4.34
N ASN A 205 7.21 4.48 -5.37
CA ASN A 205 7.56 4.73 -6.78
C ASN A 205 6.39 5.27 -7.62
N GLY A 206 5.19 5.40 -7.06
CA GLY A 206 4.01 5.88 -7.77
C GLY A 206 3.25 4.84 -8.58
N ALA A 207 3.66 3.56 -8.55
CA ALA A 207 2.95 2.47 -9.20
C ALA A 207 1.50 2.38 -8.71
N LYS A 208 0.58 2.11 -9.63
CA LYS A 208 -0.85 2.01 -9.36
C LYS A 208 -1.31 0.56 -9.42
N LEU A 209 -2.12 0.15 -8.46
CA LEU A 209 -2.87 -1.10 -8.45
C LEU A 209 -4.31 -0.78 -8.85
N ILE A 210 -4.71 -1.25 -10.02
CA ILE A 210 -5.94 -0.84 -10.72
C ILE A 210 -6.85 -2.06 -10.86
N PHE A 211 -8.09 -1.97 -10.37
CA PHE A 211 -9.05 -3.07 -10.34
C PHE A 211 -10.24 -2.73 -11.25
N LEU A 212 -10.48 -3.53 -12.29
CA LEU A 212 -11.50 -3.26 -13.30
C LEU A 212 -12.39 -4.49 -13.53
N GLY A 213 -13.65 -4.24 -13.86
CA GLY A 213 -14.58 -5.25 -14.36
C GLY A 213 -14.45 -5.47 -15.88
N THR A 214 -15.53 -5.93 -16.49
CA THR A 214 -15.58 -6.31 -17.92
C THR A 214 -15.84 -5.14 -18.87
N ASN A 215 -16.07 -3.93 -18.36
CA ASN A 215 -16.33 -2.77 -19.20
C ASN A 215 -15.06 -2.30 -19.94
N SER A 216 -14.96 -2.72 -21.19
CA SER A 216 -13.83 -2.45 -22.09
C SER A 216 -13.54 -0.95 -22.30
N ASN A 217 -14.51 -0.05 -22.08
CA ASN A 217 -14.30 1.40 -22.21
C ASN A 217 -13.41 1.96 -21.10
N THR A 218 -13.50 1.41 -19.88
CA THR A 218 -12.69 1.87 -18.75
C THR A 218 -11.25 1.35 -18.81
N ALA A 219 -11.04 0.21 -19.47
CA ALA A 219 -9.75 -0.46 -19.54
C ALA A 219 -8.73 0.21 -20.48
N GLN A 220 -9.15 0.92 -21.53
CA GLN A 220 -8.26 1.38 -22.62
C GLN A 220 -7.15 2.37 -22.20
N SER A 221 -7.30 3.09 -21.10
CA SER A 221 -6.40 4.20 -20.75
C SER A 221 -5.19 3.81 -19.90
N HIS A 222 -5.12 2.57 -19.42
CA HIS A 222 -4.11 2.15 -18.47
C HIS A 222 -2.94 1.41 -19.14
N ASN A 223 -1.76 1.52 -18.54
CA ASN A 223 -0.55 0.81 -18.97
C ASN A 223 0.10 0.15 -17.75
N GLY A 224 0.40 -1.14 -17.83
CA GLY A 224 0.94 -1.92 -16.72
C GLY A 224 0.98 -3.42 -16.97
N ASP A 225 1.48 -4.17 -15.99
CA ASP A 225 1.39 -5.63 -15.97
C ASP A 225 -0.07 -6.04 -15.77
N LEU A 226 -0.50 -7.05 -16.53
CA LEU A 226 -1.88 -7.48 -16.59
C LEU A 226 -2.08 -8.82 -15.89
N TYR A 227 -3.09 -8.90 -15.04
CA TYR A 227 -3.64 -10.13 -14.47
C TYR A 227 -5.10 -10.24 -14.88
N VAL A 228 -5.47 -11.31 -15.59
CA VAL A 228 -6.85 -11.56 -16.02
C VAL A 228 -7.31 -12.88 -15.40
N ASP A 229 -8.20 -12.77 -14.42
CA ASP A 229 -8.79 -13.92 -13.71
C ASP A 229 -10.06 -14.40 -14.42
N GLU A 230 -10.33 -15.69 -14.27
CA GLU A 230 -11.52 -16.40 -14.76
C GLU A 230 -11.85 -16.10 -16.24
N ILE A 231 -10.85 -16.13 -17.13
CA ILE A 231 -11.02 -15.83 -18.57
C ILE A 231 -12.13 -16.65 -19.25
N PHE A 232 -12.41 -17.86 -18.79
CA PHE A 232 -13.47 -18.73 -19.33
C PHE A 232 -14.87 -18.40 -18.80
N TRP A 233 -14.98 -17.40 -17.94
CA TRP A 233 -16.24 -16.90 -17.37
C TRP A 233 -16.50 -15.44 -17.74
N ILE A 234 -15.54 -14.78 -18.42
CA ILE A 234 -15.67 -13.40 -18.90
C ILE A 234 -16.57 -13.37 -20.14
N PRO A 235 -17.72 -12.65 -20.11
CA PRO A 235 -18.52 -12.45 -21.31
C PRO A 235 -17.76 -11.59 -22.33
N ASN A 236 -17.88 -11.93 -23.62
CA ASN A 236 -17.21 -11.23 -24.72
C ASN A 236 -15.68 -11.09 -24.51
N PHE A 237 -15.02 -12.14 -24.01
CA PHE A 237 -13.59 -12.15 -23.71
C PHE A 237 -12.74 -11.63 -24.86
N GLN A 238 -13.07 -11.95 -26.12
CA GLN A 238 -12.28 -11.48 -27.26
C GLN A 238 -12.23 -9.95 -27.38
N VAL A 239 -13.32 -9.25 -27.02
CA VAL A 239 -13.38 -7.78 -26.99
C VAL A 239 -12.51 -7.24 -25.86
N LEU A 240 -12.68 -7.80 -24.65
CA LEU A 240 -11.89 -7.40 -23.49
C LEU A 240 -10.40 -7.62 -23.74
N ARG A 241 -10.03 -8.79 -24.25
CA ARG A 241 -8.65 -9.15 -24.57
C ARG A 241 -8.03 -8.17 -25.56
N LYS A 242 -8.76 -7.77 -26.61
CA LYS A 242 -8.24 -6.81 -27.59
C LYS A 242 -7.81 -5.52 -26.92
N VAL A 243 -8.62 -4.99 -25.99
CA VAL A 243 -8.28 -3.80 -25.19
C VAL A 243 -7.11 -4.11 -24.23
N ALA A 244 -7.22 -5.20 -23.48
CA ALA A 244 -6.23 -5.62 -22.48
C ALA A 244 -4.83 -5.82 -23.08
N SER A 245 -4.75 -6.37 -24.30
CA SER A 245 -3.48 -6.59 -25.01
C SER A 245 -2.75 -5.29 -25.35
N GLY A 246 -3.49 -4.20 -25.58
CA GLY A 246 -2.90 -2.87 -25.78
C GLY A 246 -2.25 -2.31 -24.52
N MET A 247 -2.85 -2.58 -23.34
CA MET A 247 -2.42 -2.06 -22.05
C MET A 247 -1.04 -2.58 -21.63
N ALA A 248 -0.76 -3.85 -21.96
CA ALA A 248 0.51 -4.52 -21.64
C ALA A 248 1.45 -4.65 -22.85
N SER A 249 1.24 -3.89 -23.94
CA SER A 249 1.95 -4.07 -25.22
C SER A 249 3.47 -3.87 -25.19
N GLN A 250 4.02 -3.19 -24.18
CA GLN A 250 5.46 -2.94 -24.05
C GLN A 250 6.20 -4.22 -23.60
N SER A 251 7.44 -4.39 -24.06
CA SER A 251 8.22 -5.63 -23.87
C SER A 251 8.55 -5.95 -22.40
N HIS A 252 8.63 -4.93 -21.54
CA HIS A 252 8.92 -5.10 -20.11
C HIS A 252 7.68 -5.40 -19.25
N LEU A 253 6.48 -5.32 -19.83
CA LEU A 253 5.20 -5.60 -19.18
C LEU A 253 4.78 -7.05 -19.45
N ARG A 254 4.13 -7.67 -18.47
CA ARG A 254 3.68 -9.07 -18.51
C ARG A 254 2.16 -9.17 -18.63
N SER A 255 1.69 -10.30 -19.12
CA SER A 255 0.28 -10.68 -19.11
C SER A 255 0.12 -12.08 -18.52
N THR A 256 -0.67 -12.17 -17.47
CA THR A 256 -0.98 -13.41 -16.76
C THR A 256 -2.47 -13.67 -16.89
N TYR A 257 -2.82 -14.71 -17.62
CA TYR A 257 -4.20 -15.18 -17.75
C TYR A 257 -4.34 -16.44 -16.91
N PHE A 258 -5.40 -16.53 -16.10
CA PHE A 258 -5.66 -17.75 -15.35
C PHE A 258 -7.16 -17.95 -15.12
N SER A 259 -7.60 -19.20 -15.08
CA SER A 259 -9.04 -19.50 -15.01
C SER A 259 -9.32 -20.95 -14.64
N THR A 260 -10.49 -21.19 -14.08
CA THR A 260 -11.12 -22.51 -14.12
C THR A 260 -11.77 -22.75 -15.49
N PRO A 261 -11.86 -24.00 -15.98
CA PRO A 261 -12.54 -24.27 -17.25
C PRO A 261 -14.04 -24.01 -17.14
N SER A 262 -14.65 -23.56 -18.24
CA SER A 262 -16.11 -23.54 -18.42
C SER A 262 -16.52 -24.58 -19.47
N THR A 263 -16.87 -24.15 -20.68
CA THR A 263 -17.26 -25.00 -21.81
C THR A 263 -16.31 -24.83 -22.99
N LEU A 264 -16.29 -25.83 -23.88
CA LEU A 264 -15.51 -25.76 -25.12
C LEU A 264 -16.01 -24.66 -26.09
N ALA A 265 -17.29 -24.27 -25.98
CA ALA A 265 -17.86 -23.22 -26.81
C ALA A 265 -17.53 -21.79 -26.34
N HIS A 266 -16.94 -21.61 -25.15
CA HIS A 266 -16.59 -20.28 -24.66
C HIS A 266 -15.61 -19.58 -25.61
N ASP A 267 -15.81 -18.28 -25.82
CA ASP A 267 -15.03 -17.50 -26.80
C ASP A 267 -13.55 -17.34 -26.44
N ALA A 268 -13.18 -17.61 -25.18
CA ALA A 268 -11.80 -17.72 -24.73
C ALA A 268 -11.12 -19.04 -25.12
N TYR A 269 -11.86 -20.11 -25.45
CA TYR A 269 -11.26 -21.41 -25.79
C TYR A 269 -10.32 -21.35 -27.01
N PRO A 270 -10.67 -20.67 -28.13
CA PRO A 270 -9.73 -20.49 -29.24
C PRO A 270 -8.43 -19.76 -28.87
N PHE A 271 -8.45 -18.91 -27.84
CA PHE A 271 -7.22 -18.28 -27.34
C PHE A 271 -6.33 -19.30 -26.62
N TRP A 272 -6.93 -20.11 -25.75
CA TRP A 272 -6.24 -21.17 -25.02
C TRP A 272 -5.66 -22.23 -25.97
N SER A 273 -6.45 -22.74 -26.92
CA SER A 273 -6.05 -23.82 -27.84
C SER A 273 -5.06 -23.39 -28.93
N GLY A 274 -4.80 -22.09 -29.09
CA GLY A 274 -3.97 -21.55 -30.17
C GLY A 274 -4.71 -21.39 -31.51
N GLU A 275 -5.98 -21.79 -31.61
CA GLU A 275 -6.80 -21.57 -32.81
C GLU A 275 -6.91 -20.09 -33.19
N LEU A 276 -6.95 -19.21 -32.20
CA LEU A 276 -6.96 -17.77 -32.46
C LEU A 276 -5.63 -17.30 -33.07
N PHE A 277 -4.49 -17.86 -32.66
CA PHE A 277 -3.23 -17.59 -33.34
C PHE A 277 -3.33 -18.04 -34.79
N ASN A 278 -3.92 -19.20 -35.08
CA ASN A 278 -4.05 -19.67 -36.46
C ASN A 278 -4.98 -18.83 -37.35
N ARG A 279 -5.85 -18.00 -36.76
CA ARG A 279 -6.83 -17.18 -37.50
C ARG A 279 -6.11 -16.22 -38.48
N GLY A 280 -6.48 -16.30 -39.75
CA GLY A 280 -5.93 -15.46 -40.82
C GLY A 280 -4.61 -15.96 -41.41
N ARG A 281 -4.04 -17.06 -40.92
CA ARG A 281 -2.82 -17.67 -41.49
C ARG A 281 -3.17 -18.69 -42.57
N ALA A 282 -2.58 -18.52 -43.75
CA ALA A 282 -2.95 -19.25 -44.96
C ALA A 282 -2.24 -20.60 -45.08
N SER A 283 -0.97 -20.67 -44.68
CA SER A 283 -0.17 -21.89 -44.83
C SER A 283 -0.12 -22.71 -43.55
N ALA A 284 0.03 -24.04 -43.70
CA ALA A 284 0.26 -24.94 -42.57
C ALA A 284 1.57 -24.61 -41.82
N ALA A 285 2.57 -24.06 -42.51
CA ALA A 285 3.86 -23.68 -41.93
C ALA A 285 3.79 -22.46 -40.99
N GLU A 286 2.77 -21.60 -41.15
CA GLU A 286 2.54 -20.45 -40.28
C GLU A 286 1.64 -20.78 -39.08
N ARG A 287 0.93 -21.90 -39.15
CA ARG A 287 0.01 -22.37 -38.11
C ARG A 287 0.74 -23.20 -37.08
N VAL A 288 0.17 -23.27 -35.90
CA VAL A 288 0.66 -24.08 -34.78
C VAL A 288 -0.41 -25.08 -34.36
N GLU A 289 0.02 -26.25 -33.94
CA GLU A 289 -0.81 -27.22 -33.23
C GLU A 289 -0.29 -27.28 -31.79
N ILE A 290 -1.17 -27.01 -30.83
CA ILE A 290 -0.82 -27.00 -29.42
C ILE A 290 -1.56 -28.16 -28.77
N ASP A 291 -0.79 -29.11 -28.24
CA ASP A 291 -1.34 -30.16 -27.39
C ASP A 291 -1.74 -29.53 -26.04
N VAL A 292 -3.05 -29.35 -25.86
CA VAL A 292 -3.64 -28.80 -24.63
C VAL A 292 -4.02 -29.88 -23.61
N SER A 293 -3.51 -31.10 -23.76
CA SER A 293 -3.71 -32.15 -22.76
C SER A 293 -2.98 -31.84 -21.45
N HIS A 294 -3.51 -32.37 -20.35
CA HIS A 294 -2.85 -32.29 -19.05
C HIS A 294 -1.44 -32.89 -19.09
N ASN A 295 -1.25 -34.01 -19.78
CA ASN A 295 0.06 -34.65 -19.89
C ASN A 295 1.12 -33.74 -20.55
N ALA A 296 0.73 -32.96 -21.55
CA ALA A 296 1.64 -32.01 -22.20
C ALA A 296 1.90 -30.76 -21.35
N LEU A 297 0.89 -30.27 -20.62
CA LEU A 297 0.91 -28.95 -19.99
C LEU A 297 1.06 -28.95 -18.46
N ALA A 298 0.99 -30.08 -17.76
CA ALA A 298 1.13 -30.14 -16.30
C ALA A 298 2.46 -29.56 -15.82
N GLY A 299 3.53 -29.85 -16.58
CA GLY A 299 4.89 -29.39 -16.33
C GLY A 299 5.20 -27.98 -16.83
N GLY A 300 4.23 -27.23 -17.36
CA GLY A 300 4.45 -25.92 -17.94
C GLY A 300 5.21 -25.97 -19.27
N LEU A 301 4.71 -25.29 -20.31
CA LEU A 301 5.34 -25.33 -21.63
C LEU A 301 5.24 -24.00 -22.36
N LEU A 302 6.38 -23.48 -22.83
CA LEU A 302 6.39 -22.41 -23.82
C LEU A 302 5.94 -22.98 -25.17
N CYS A 303 4.74 -22.62 -25.58
CA CYS A 303 4.12 -23.14 -26.80
C CYS A 303 4.58 -22.38 -28.04
N ALA A 304 4.33 -22.96 -29.22
CA ALA A 304 4.79 -22.43 -30.51
C ALA A 304 4.16 -21.07 -30.90
N ASP A 305 3.08 -20.66 -30.25
CA ASP A 305 2.48 -19.33 -30.41
C ASP A 305 3.14 -18.25 -29.52
N GLY A 306 4.18 -18.61 -28.76
CA GLY A 306 4.97 -17.70 -27.92
C GLY A 306 4.38 -17.45 -26.54
N GLN A 307 3.39 -18.24 -26.12
CA GLN A 307 2.76 -18.14 -24.80
C GLN A 307 3.10 -19.36 -23.95
N TRP A 308 3.47 -19.13 -22.69
CA TRP A 308 3.69 -20.23 -21.75
C TRP A 308 2.36 -20.70 -21.19
N ARG A 309 2.12 -22.01 -21.18
CA ARG A 309 0.87 -22.61 -20.71
C ARG A 309 1.13 -23.62 -19.60
N GLN A 310 0.23 -23.68 -18.62
CA GLN A 310 0.21 -24.76 -17.64
C GLN A 310 -1.21 -25.17 -17.26
N ILE A 311 -1.40 -26.47 -16.99
CA ILE A 311 -2.59 -26.99 -16.32
C ILE A 311 -2.23 -27.42 -14.90
N VAL A 312 -2.97 -26.95 -13.89
CA VAL A 312 -2.79 -27.35 -12.49
C VAL A 312 -4.11 -27.88 -11.93
N THR A 313 -4.22 -29.20 -11.83
CA THR A 313 -5.37 -29.89 -11.22
C THR A 313 -5.28 -29.86 -9.68
N ILE A 314 -6.34 -30.29 -9.00
CA ILE A 314 -6.29 -30.46 -7.54
C ILE A 314 -5.25 -31.50 -7.12
N GLU A 315 -5.04 -32.54 -7.94
CA GLU A 315 -4.03 -33.57 -7.68
C GLU A 315 -2.62 -33.02 -7.85
N ASP A 316 -2.39 -32.15 -8.83
CA ASP A 316 -1.09 -31.47 -8.99
C ASP A 316 -0.83 -30.51 -7.84
N ALA A 317 -1.86 -29.78 -7.40
CA ALA A 317 -1.76 -28.91 -6.23
C ALA A 317 -1.42 -29.70 -4.96
N LEU A 318 -2.02 -30.90 -4.77
CA LEU A 318 -1.68 -31.81 -3.68
C LEU A 318 -0.21 -32.28 -3.77
N LYS A 319 0.22 -32.72 -4.95
CA LYS A 319 1.61 -33.13 -5.21
C LYS A 319 2.60 -31.99 -4.96
N GLY A 320 2.19 -30.75 -5.25
CA GLY A 320 2.95 -29.53 -4.99
C GLY A 320 2.89 -29.03 -3.54
N GLY A 321 2.28 -29.79 -2.62
CA GLY A 321 2.32 -29.54 -1.17
C GLY A 321 1.07 -28.88 -0.58
N CYS A 322 0.03 -28.59 -1.37
CA CYS A 322 -1.21 -28.02 -0.85
C CYS A 322 -2.07 -29.11 -0.21
N THR A 323 -2.01 -29.18 1.12
CA THR A 323 -2.68 -30.21 1.95
C THR A 323 -4.00 -29.74 2.56
N LEU A 324 -4.60 -28.69 1.99
CA LEU A 324 -5.79 -28.03 2.55
C LEU A 324 -7.12 -28.73 2.23
N PHE A 325 -7.12 -29.75 1.37
CA PHE A 325 -8.33 -30.39 0.86
C PHE A 325 -8.31 -31.92 1.03
N ASP A 326 -9.50 -32.47 1.30
CA ASP A 326 -9.78 -33.91 1.28
C ASP A 326 -10.40 -34.28 -0.08
N ILE A 327 -9.57 -34.83 -0.98
CA ILE A 327 -9.99 -35.20 -2.33
C ILE A 327 -11.10 -36.26 -2.32
N GLU A 328 -11.04 -37.22 -1.38
CA GLU A 328 -12.04 -38.29 -1.32
C GLU A 328 -13.39 -37.75 -0.84
N GLN A 329 -13.38 -36.77 0.07
CA GLN A 329 -14.60 -36.05 0.42
C GLN A 329 -15.16 -35.25 -0.76
N LEU A 330 -14.31 -34.52 -1.51
CA LEU A 330 -14.74 -33.75 -2.67
C LEU A 330 -15.38 -34.65 -3.75
N LYS A 331 -14.84 -35.85 -3.98
CA LYS A 331 -15.45 -36.85 -4.90
C LYS A 331 -16.81 -37.34 -4.42
N ARG A 332 -17.08 -37.35 -3.11
CA ARG A 332 -18.40 -37.74 -2.54
C ARG A 332 -19.43 -36.62 -2.65
N GLU A 333 -18.98 -35.37 -2.57
CA GLU A 333 -19.85 -34.19 -2.60
C GLU A 333 -20.28 -33.77 -4.02
N ASN A 334 -19.55 -34.22 -5.05
CA ASN A 334 -19.75 -33.79 -6.42
C ASN A 334 -20.09 -34.99 -7.32
N SER A 335 -20.83 -34.74 -8.40
CA SER A 335 -20.94 -35.72 -9.47
C SER A 335 -19.58 -35.96 -10.13
N ALA A 336 -19.42 -37.05 -10.88
CA ALA A 336 -18.16 -37.34 -11.56
C ALA A 336 -17.79 -36.24 -12.57
N ASP A 337 -18.77 -35.69 -13.29
CA ASP A 337 -18.56 -34.64 -14.28
C ASP A 337 -18.27 -33.29 -13.62
N ASP A 338 -18.98 -32.96 -12.53
CA ASP A 338 -18.67 -31.76 -11.74
C ASP A 338 -17.26 -31.86 -11.17
N PHE A 339 -16.87 -33.00 -10.60
CA PHE A 339 -15.53 -33.17 -10.03
C PHE A 339 -14.44 -32.93 -11.09
N LYS A 340 -14.63 -33.46 -12.29
CA LYS A 340 -13.71 -33.27 -13.41
C LYS A 340 -13.59 -31.80 -13.85
N ASN A 341 -14.73 -31.12 -13.99
CA ASN A 341 -14.74 -29.72 -14.39
C ASN A 341 -14.15 -28.81 -13.29
N LEU A 342 -14.60 -28.98 -12.06
CA LEU A 342 -14.23 -28.12 -10.94
C LEU A 342 -12.78 -28.32 -10.50
N PHE A 343 -12.29 -29.56 -10.53
CA PHE A 343 -11.05 -29.92 -9.86
C PHE A 343 -9.98 -30.55 -10.76
N MET A 344 -10.35 -31.12 -11.91
CA MET A 344 -9.42 -31.77 -12.86
C MET A 344 -9.19 -30.98 -14.14
N CYS A 345 -9.65 -29.72 -14.18
CA CYS A 345 -9.45 -28.81 -15.30
C CYS A 345 -10.05 -29.29 -16.63
N GLU A 346 -11.10 -30.11 -16.60
CA GLU A 346 -11.78 -30.58 -17.81
C GLU A 346 -12.87 -29.58 -18.27
N PHE A 347 -12.89 -29.26 -19.56
CA PHE A 347 -13.96 -28.45 -20.15
C PHE A 347 -15.21 -29.30 -20.35
N VAL A 348 -16.39 -28.70 -20.14
CA VAL A 348 -17.66 -29.34 -20.44
C VAL A 348 -17.93 -29.28 -21.95
N ASP A 349 -18.33 -30.42 -22.55
CA ASP A 349 -18.93 -30.44 -23.89
C ASP A 349 -20.42 -30.07 -23.74
N ASP A 350 -20.78 -28.88 -24.23
CA ASP A 350 -22.10 -28.28 -24.07
C ASP A 350 -23.13 -28.77 -25.09
N LYS A 351 -22.81 -29.80 -25.89
CA LYS A 351 -23.77 -30.47 -26.78
C LYS A 351 -25.00 -31.04 -26.08
N ALA A 352 -24.94 -31.26 -24.76
CA ALA A 352 -26.06 -31.76 -23.96
C ALA A 352 -26.87 -30.66 -23.24
N SER A 353 -26.44 -29.40 -23.29
CA SER A 353 -27.11 -28.29 -22.59
C SER A 353 -28.36 -27.82 -23.33
N VAL A 354 -29.46 -27.62 -22.60
CA VAL A 354 -30.73 -27.08 -23.15
C VAL A 354 -30.59 -25.62 -23.56
N PHE A 355 -29.78 -24.85 -22.82
CA PHE A 355 -29.47 -23.45 -23.12
C PHE A 355 -27.96 -23.31 -23.33
N PRO A 356 -27.49 -22.73 -24.45
CA PRO A 356 -26.08 -22.42 -24.65
C PRO A 356 -25.57 -21.45 -23.58
N PHE A 357 -24.33 -21.65 -23.12
CA PHE A 357 -23.73 -20.77 -22.10
C PHE A 357 -23.67 -19.31 -22.55
N GLU A 358 -23.42 -19.06 -23.84
CA GLU A 358 -23.39 -17.72 -24.42
C GLU A 358 -24.75 -16.99 -24.31
N GLU A 359 -25.87 -17.72 -24.36
CA GLU A 359 -27.20 -17.12 -24.14
C GLU A 359 -27.40 -16.74 -22.68
N LEU A 360 -26.98 -17.60 -21.75
CA LEU A 360 -27.06 -17.34 -20.30
C LEU A 360 -26.17 -16.15 -19.89
N GLN A 361 -24.99 -16.01 -20.49
CA GLN A 361 -24.08 -14.89 -20.21
C GLN A 361 -24.71 -13.52 -20.52
N ARG A 362 -25.64 -13.42 -21.48
CA ARG A 362 -26.34 -12.16 -21.80
C ARG A 362 -27.28 -11.69 -20.68
N CYS A 363 -27.61 -12.57 -19.74
CA CYS A 363 -28.42 -12.25 -18.57
C CYS A 363 -27.57 -11.88 -17.33
N MET A 364 -26.24 -11.96 -17.42
CA MET A 364 -25.34 -11.56 -16.33
C MET A 364 -25.19 -10.03 -16.28
N VAL A 365 -25.09 -9.46 -15.07
CA VAL A 365 -24.93 -8.02 -14.83
C VAL A 365 -23.82 -7.77 -13.82
N ASP A 366 -22.94 -6.79 -14.08
CA ASP A 366 -22.01 -6.30 -13.07
C ASP A 366 -22.72 -5.27 -12.18
N THR A 367 -23.17 -5.71 -11.01
CA THR A 367 -23.92 -4.87 -10.08
C THR A 367 -23.16 -3.63 -9.62
N LEU A 368 -21.82 -3.63 -9.64
CA LEU A 368 -21.02 -2.47 -9.24
C LEU A 368 -20.84 -1.43 -10.35
N GLU A 369 -21.08 -1.81 -11.60
CA GLU A 369 -20.98 -0.92 -12.75
C GLU A 369 -22.35 -0.43 -13.22
N GLU A 370 -23.36 -1.31 -13.22
CA GLU A 370 -24.68 -1.03 -13.78
C GLU A 370 -25.68 -0.48 -12.73
N TRP A 371 -25.56 -0.87 -11.45
CA TRP A 371 -26.51 -0.44 -10.42
C TRP A 371 -26.02 0.83 -9.72
N GLU A 372 -26.41 1.99 -10.24
CA GLU A 372 -26.08 3.30 -9.65
C GLU A 372 -26.73 3.53 -8.27
N ASP A 373 -27.71 2.70 -7.89
CA ASP A 373 -28.45 2.80 -6.65
C ASP A 373 -28.02 1.84 -5.55
N TYR A 374 -26.96 1.07 -5.80
CA TYR A 374 -26.46 0.06 -4.90
C TYR A 374 -25.02 0.35 -4.48
N ALA A 375 -24.81 0.57 -3.19
CA ALA A 375 -23.51 0.82 -2.57
C ALA A 375 -23.13 -0.33 -1.61
N PRO A 376 -22.54 -1.44 -2.08
CA PRO A 376 -22.36 -2.66 -1.28
C PRO A 376 -21.50 -2.48 -0.03
N PHE A 377 -20.60 -1.49 -0.02
CA PHE A 377 -19.70 -1.22 1.11
C PHE A 377 -20.23 -0.16 2.08
N ALA A 378 -21.40 0.41 1.81
CA ALA A 378 -22.06 1.31 2.74
C ALA A 378 -22.75 0.52 3.86
N ALA A 379 -22.84 1.11 5.05
CA ALA A 379 -23.60 0.52 6.15
C ALA A 379 -25.09 0.31 5.81
N ASN A 380 -25.61 1.08 4.84
CA ASN A 380 -26.94 0.90 4.27
C ASN A 380 -26.84 0.91 2.72
N PRO A 381 -26.76 -0.26 2.05
CA PRO A 381 -26.43 -0.36 0.63
C PRO A 381 -27.42 0.30 -0.33
N PHE A 382 -28.70 0.46 0.05
CA PHE A 382 -29.71 1.16 -0.76
C PHE A 382 -30.09 2.53 -0.17
N GLY A 383 -29.42 2.95 0.91
CA GLY A 383 -29.77 4.17 1.65
C GLY A 383 -31.20 4.15 2.19
N SER A 384 -31.81 5.32 2.30
CA SER A 384 -33.18 5.46 2.84
C SER A 384 -34.26 5.30 1.76
N ARG A 385 -34.00 4.53 0.70
CA ARG A 385 -34.97 4.33 -0.37
C ARG A 385 -36.15 3.48 0.13
N PRO A 386 -37.39 3.79 -0.30
CA PRO A 386 -38.54 2.95 0.03
C PRO A 386 -38.40 1.57 -0.62
N VAL A 387 -38.77 0.53 0.13
CA VAL A 387 -38.77 -0.88 -0.31
C VAL A 387 -40.03 -1.19 -1.10
#